data_AF-K8WN72-F1
#
_entry.id   AF-K8WN72-F1
#
_cell.length_a   1.000
_cell.length_b   1.000
_cell.length_c   1.000
_cell.angle_alpha   90.00
_cell.angle_beta   90.00
_cell.angle_gamma   90.00
#
_symmetry.space_group_name_H-M   'P 1'
#
loop_
_entity.id
_entity.type
_entity.pdbx_description
1 polymer ?
#
loop_
_entity_poly.entity_id
_entity_poly.type
_entity_poly.pdbx_seq_one_letter_code
_entity_poly.pdbx_strand_id
1 'polypeptide(L)'
;MTLTKEGKNVLPHLYELIHMMDCIRQDAQQDAEPNGELRVVTAETLLSYKMPAILKKFKQRAPKLRLSLQSLNCYVIRDALIADDADLGIFYHVSRNNALAMENLGTQRLVLVASPQIENINFTQPTAPN
;
A
#
# COMPACT_ATOMS: atom_id res chain seq x y z
N MET A 1 -21.32 17.12 0.29
CA MET A 1 -22.32 16.48 1.16
C MET A 1 -21.63 15.97 2.41
N THR A 2 -22.26 16.04 3.58
CA THR A 2 -21.67 15.63 4.87
C THR A 2 -22.66 14.73 5.62
N LEU A 3 -22.19 13.63 6.21
CA LEU A 3 -23.04 12.71 6.97
C LEU A 3 -23.58 13.33 8.25
N THR A 4 -24.84 13.01 8.58
CA THR A 4 -25.45 13.31 9.89
C THR A 4 -24.79 12.49 11.00
N LYS A 5 -25.05 12.84 12.27
CA LYS A 5 -24.50 12.12 13.43
C LYS A 5 -24.96 10.65 13.43
N GLU A 6 -26.22 10.42 13.11
CA GLU A 6 -26.83 9.10 12.98
C GLU A 6 -26.21 8.32 11.82
N GLY A 7 -26.00 9.00 10.68
CA GLY A 7 -25.32 8.41 9.53
C GLY A 7 -23.91 7.94 9.85
N LYS A 8 -23.13 8.72 10.61
CA LYS A 8 -21.79 8.31 11.07
C LYS A 8 -21.82 7.09 11.99
N ASN A 9 -22.87 6.92 12.79
CA ASN A 9 -23.02 5.78 13.68
C ASN A 9 -23.43 4.50 12.93
N VAL A 10 -24.24 4.61 11.88
CA VAL A 10 -24.69 3.46 11.07
C VAL A 10 -23.64 3.00 10.06
N LEU A 11 -22.80 3.92 9.58
CA LEU A 11 -21.83 3.68 8.52
C LEU A 11 -20.90 2.46 8.76
N PRO A 12 -20.33 2.24 9.97
CA PRO A 12 -19.53 1.05 10.24
C PRO A 12 -20.31 -0.26 10.06
N HIS A 13 -21.57 -0.31 10.50
CA HIS A 13 -22.42 -1.49 10.36
C HIS A 13 -22.78 -1.78 8.90
N LEU A 14 -22.97 -0.74 8.09
CA LEU A 14 -23.17 -0.88 6.65
C LEU A 14 -21.92 -1.47 5.98
N TYR A 15 -20.72 -1.00 6.35
CA TYR A 15 -19.48 -1.57 5.84
C TYR A 15 -19.32 -3.04 6.24
N GLU A 16 -19.64 -3.41 7.48
CA GLU A 16 -19.62 -4.80 7.93
C GLU A 16 -20.61 -5.68 7.15
N LEU A 17 -21.83 -5.20 6.91
CA LEU A 17 -22.83 -5.93 6.13
C LEU A 17 -22.39 -6.16 4.68
N ILE A 18 -21.88 -5.11 4.02
CA ILE A 18 -21.37 -5.21 2.65
C ILE A 18 -20.21 -6.20 2.60
N HIS A 19 -19.26 -6.07 3.53
CA HIS A 19 -18.13 -6.99 3.64
C HIS A 19 -18.58 -8.44 3.82
N MET A 20 -19.57 -8.68 4.69
CA MET A 20 -20.08 -10.03 4.94
C MET A 20 -20.79 -10.62 3.72
N MET A 21 -21.52 -9.80 2.97
CA MET A 21 -22.13 -10.22 1.70
C MET A 21 -21.07 -10.60 0.67
N ASP A 22 -19.96 -9.88 0.60
CA ASP A 22 -18.86 -10.18 -0.31
C ASP A 22 -18.11 -11.45 0.10
N CYS A 23 -17.91 -11.69 1.40
CA CYS A 23 -17.37 -12.95 1.91
C CYS A 23 -18.25 -14.14 1.52
N ILE A 24 -19.57 -14.03 1.68
CA ILE A 24 -20.52 -15.11 1.28
C ILE A 24 -20.43 -15.38 -0.23
N ARG A 25 -20.30 -14.33 -1.05
CA ARG A 25 -20.14 -14.49 -2.50
C ARG A 25 -18.80 -15.16 -2.84
N GLN A 26 -17.72 -14.80 -2.17
CA GLN A 26 -16.42 -15.45 -2.34
C GLN A 26 -16.45 -16.91 -1.91
N ASP A 27 -17.10 -17.23 -0.78
CA ASP A 27 -17.25 -18.61 -0.31
C ASP A 27 -18.04 -19.48 -1.30
N ALA A 28 -19.12 -18.92 -1.86
CA ALA A 28 -19.89 -19.58 -2.93
C ALA A 28 -19.08 -19.75 -4.23
N GLN A 29 -17.94 -19.07 -4.36
CA GLN A 29 -17.05 -19.07 -5.50
C GLN A 29 -15.65 -19.62 -5.17
N GLN A 30 -15.50 -20.45 -4.11
CA GLN A 30 -14.19 -20.92 -3.61
C GLN A 30 -13.25 -21.53 -4.67
N ASP A 31 -13.78 -22.08 -5.76
CA ASP A 31 -13.00 -22.63 -6.89
C ASP A 31 -12.92 -21.71 -8.12
N ALA A 32 -13.55 -20.53 -8.06
CA ALA A 32 -13.50 -19.57 -9.16
C ALA A 32 -12.22 -18.74 -9.09
N GLU A 33 -11.57 -18.58 -10.25
CA GLU A 33 -10.43 -17.67 -10.35
C GLU A 33 -10.83 -16.24 -9.98
N PRO A 34 -10.03 -15.54 -9.15
CA PRO A 34 -10.26 -14.14 -8.82
C PRO A 34 -10.38 -13.29 -10.09
N ASN A 35 -11.45 -12.50 -10.16
CA ASN A 35 -11.77 -11.63 -11.28
C ASN A 35 -12.14 -10.22 -10.78
N GLY A 36 -12.24 -9.25 -11.69
CA GLY A 36 -12.48 -7.85 -11.35
C GLY A 36 -11.22 -7.00 -11.39
N GLU A 37 -11.21 -5.90 -10.63
CA GLU A 37 -10.09 -4.96 -10.56
C GLU A 37 -9.53 -4.87 -9.14
N LEU A 38 -8.20 -4.80 -9.04
CA LEU A 38 -7.48 -4.50 -7.80
C LEU A 38 -6.68 -3.22 -8.03
N ARG A 39 -6.98 -2.19 -7.24
CA ARG A 39 -6.33 -0.87 -7.26
C ARG A 39 -5.21 -0.86 -6.22
N VAL A 40 -3.98 -0.95 -6.70
CA VAL A 40 -2.78 -0.97 -5.85
C VAL A 40 -2.03 0.34 -5.97
N VAL A 41 -1.70 0.92 -4.83
CA VAL A 41 -0.85 2.11 -4.73
C VAL A 41 0.45 1.76 -4.01
N THR A 42 1.59 2.28 -4.47
CA THR A 42 2.89 1.94 -3.87
C THR A 42 3.90 3.08 -3.98
N ALA A 43 4.92 3.06 -3.13
CA ALA A 43 6.03 4.01 -3.23
C ALA A 43 6.93 3.67 -4.43
N GLU A 44 7.44 4.70 -5.11
CA GLU A 44 8.23 4.58 -6.34
C GLU A 44 9.40 3.59 -6.25
N THR A 45 10.17 3.63 -5.17
CA THR A 45 11.32 2.73 -4.98
C THR A 45 10.88 1.28 -4.77
N LEU A 46 9.70 1.03 -4.19
CA LEU A 46 9.17 -0.33 -4.06
C LEU A 46 8.65 -0.82 -5.41
N LEU A 47 7.94 0.05 -6.14
CA LEU A 47 7.45 -0.23 -7.49
C LEU A 47 8.58 -0.63 -8.44
N SER A 48 9.64 0.17 -8.48
CA SER A 48 10.72 -0.01 -9.44
C SER A 48 11.64 -1.19 -9.09
N TYR A 49 11.87 -1.47 -7.80
CA TYR A 49 12.89 -2.46 -7.39
C TYR A 49 12.36 -3.77 -6.80
N LYS A 50 11.16 -3.80 -6.23
CA LYS A 50 10.61 -4.99 -5.53
C LYS A 50 9.40 -5.58 -6.24
N MET A 51 8.52 -4.73 -6.75
CA MET A 51 7.26 -5.17 -7.33
C MET A 51 7.39 -5.99 -8.62
N PRO A 52 8.36 -5.83 -9.55
CA PRO A 52 8.31 -6.52 -10.85
C PRO A 52 8.22 -8.06 -10.73
N ALA A 53 9.01 -8.65 -9.84
CA ALA A 53 8.98 -10.10 -9.60
C ALA A 53 7.66 -10.56 -8.92
N ILE A 54 7.09 -9.73 -8.05
CA ILE A 54 5.83 -10.00 -7.35
C ILE A 54 4.67 -9.93 -8.35
N LEU A 55 4.61 -8.88 -9.16
CA LEU A 55 3.58 -8.65 -10.17
C LEU A 55 3.54 -9.77 -11.20
N LYS A 56 4.72 -10.29 -11.62
CA LYS A 56 4.80 -11.45 -12.50
C LYS A 56 4.14 -12.68 -11.89
N LYS A 57 4.46 -13.01 -10.64
CA LYS A 57 3.86 -14.14 -9.92
C LYS A 57 2.37 -13.93 -9.66
N PHE A 58 1.97 -12.70 -9.33
CA PHE A 58 0.58 -12.32 -9.13
C PHE A 58 -0.24 -12.58 -10.39
N LYS A 59 0.22 -12.11 -11.56
CA LYS A 59 -0.51 -12.28 -12.82
C LYS A 59 -0.61 -13.75 -13.26
N GLN A 60 0.37 -14.58 -12.91
CA GLN A 60 0.31 -16.03 -13.13
C GLN A 60 -0.74 -16.73 -12.26
N ARG A 61 -0.93 -16.26 -11.01
CA ARG A 61 -1.89 -16.84 -10.05
C ARG A 61 -3.31 -16.30 -10.21
N ALA A 62 -3.46 -15.05 -10.66
CA ALA A 62 -4.74 -14.38 -10.86
C ALA A 62 -4.83 -13.76 -12.28
N PRO A 63 -4.86 -14.60 -13.33
CA PRO A 63 -4.80 -14.13 -14.72
C PRO A 63 -6.02 -13.28 -15.11
N LYS A 64 -7.19 -13.54 -14.53
CA LYS A 64 -8.44 -12.82 -14.83
C LYS A 64 -8.58 -11.47 -14.10
N LEU A 65 -7.71 -11.18 -13.16
CA LEU A 65 -7.77 -9.95 -12.40
C LEU A 65 -7.05 -8.81 -13.15
N ARG A 66 -7.73 -7.66 -13.29
CA ARG A 66 -7.15 -6.42 -13.80
C ARG A 66 -6.44 -5.71 -12.65
N LEU A 67 -5.15 -5.47 -12.80
CA LEU A 67 -4.39 -4.73 -11.83
C LEU A 67 -4.25 -3.28 -12.28
N SER A 68 -4.77 -2.34 -11.49
CA SER A 68 -4.44 -0.91 -11.61
C SER A 68 -3.32 -0.61 -10.62
N LEU A 69 -2.25 0.03 -11.08
CA LEU A 69 -1.05 0.26 -10.28
C LEU A 69 -0.60 1.70 -10.40
N GLN A 70 -0.47 2.38 -9.27
CA GLN A 70 -0.06 3.78 -9.23
C GLN A 70 1.06 4.01 -8.20
N SER A 71 2.03 4.82 -8.61
CA SER A 71 3.10 5.29 -7.72
C SER A 71 2.68 6.58 -7.03
N LEU A 72 2.78 6.63 -5.71
CA LEU A 72 2.37 7.76 -4.87
C LEU A 72 3.33 7.97 -3.71
N ASN A 73 3.30 9.18 -3.14
CA ASN A 73 3.98 9.46 -1.87
C ASN A 73 3.30 8.67 -0.72
N CYS A 74 4.07 8.22 0.27
CA CYS A 74 3.58 7.40 1.39
C CYS A 74 2.43 8.06 2.19
N TYR A 75 2.40 9.39 2.30
CA TYR A 75 1.28 10.10 2.93
C TYR A 75 0.02 10.07 2.06
N VAL A 76 0.16 10.26 0.75
CA VAL A 76 -0.95 10.21 -0.21
C VAL A 76 -1.51 8.80 -0.33
N ILE A 77 -0.66 7.77 -0.26
CA ILE A 77 -1.09 6.37 -0.23
C ILE A 77 -2.04 6.12 0.94
N ARG A 78 -1.65 6.56 2.14
CA ARG A 78 -2.49 6.42 3.33
C ARG A 78 -3.85 7.10 3.12
N ASP A 79 -3.85 8.31 2.61
CA ASP A 79 -5.08 9.09 2.44
C ASP A 79 -5.98 8.45 1.36
N ALA A 80 -5.40 7.92 0.28
CA ALA A 80 -6.13 7.18 -0.76
C ALA A 80 -6.79 5.90 -0.24
N LEU A 81 -6.11 5.16 0.66
CA LEU A 81 -6.71 3.97 1.29
C LEU A 81 -7.88 4.34 2.21
N ILE A 82 -7.75 5.42 2.98
CA ILE A 82 -8.83 5.88 3.88
C ILE A 82 -10.03 6.40 3.08
N ALA A 83 -9.77 6.98 1.91
CA ALA A 83 -10.80 7.49 1.01
C ALA A 83 -11.44 6.41 0.11
N ASP A 84 -11.01 5.14 0.20
CA ASP A 84 -11.45 4.04 -0.66
C ASP A 84 -11.10 4.25 -2.15
N ASP A 85 -10.09 5.07 -2.45
CA ASP A 85 -9.56 5.29 -3.81
C ASP A 85 -8.63 4.16 -4.25
N ALA A 86 -8.12 3.37 -3.30
CA ALA A 86 -7.27 2.20 -3.54
C ALA A 86 -7.62 1.07 -2.57
N ASP A 87 -7.39 -0.16 -3.00
CA ASP A 87 -7.72 -1.37 -2.23
C ASP A 87 -6.51 -1.87 -1.42
N LEU A 88 -5.29 -1.62 -1.91
CA LEU A 88 -4.05 -2.07 -1.27
C LEU A 88 -2.92 -1.03 -1.42
N GLY A 89 -2.24 -0.74 -0.31
CA GLY A 89 -1.07 0.12 -0.28
C GLY A 89 0.20 -0.62 0.14
N ILE A 90 1.28 -0.49 -0.63
CA ILE A 90 2.61 -1.03 -0.28
C ILE A 90 3.59 0.14 -0.15
N PHE A 91 3.92 0.53 1.08
CA PHE A 91 4.65 1.77 1.34
C PHE A 91 5.47 1.70 2.63
N TYR A 92 6.35 2.67 2.82
CA TYR A 92 7.16 2.77 4.03
C TYR A 92 6.36 3.37 5.18
N HIS A 93 6.62 2.89 6.40
CA HIS A 93 5.90 3.35 7.58
C HIS A 93 6.18 4.84 7.86
N VAL A 94 5.14 5.67 7.71
CA VAL A 94 5.18 7.12 7.99
C VAL A 94 4.40 7.52 9.24
N SER A 95 3.37 6.75 9.62
CA SER A 95 2.56 6.97 10.84
C SER A 95 1.59 5.79 11.05
N ARG A 96 1.24 5.46 12.31
CA ARG A 96 0.14 4.53 12.59
C ARG A 96 -1.21 5.24 12.44
N ASN A 97 -2.20 4.55 11.87
CA ASN A 97 -3.59 4.96 11.86
C ASN A 97 -4.47 3.75 12.18
N ASN A 98 -5.39 3.88 13.13
CA ASN A 98 -6.29 2.80 13.54
C ASN A 98 -7.36 2.46 12.49
N ALA A 99 -7.53 3.30 11.46
CA ALA A 99 -8.47 3.07 10.36
C ALA A 99 -7.95 2.06 9.31
N LEU A 100 -6.67 1.69 9.34
CA LEU A 100 -6.06 0.80 8.35
C LEU A 100 -5.56 -0.48 9.01
N ALA A 101 -5.90 -1.63 8.40
CA ALA A 101 -5.19 -2.87 8.68
C ALA A 101 -3.79 -2.80 8.05
N MET A 102 -2.74 -2.95 8.86
CA MET A 102 -1.35 -2.83 8.40
C MET A 102 -0.56 -4.07 8.78
N GLU A 103 0.14 -4.65 7.81
CA GLU A 103 1.08 -5.75 7.99
C GLU A 103 2.51 -5.29 7.67
N ASN A 104 3.48 -5.71 8.50
CA ASN A 104 4.88 -5.38 8.28
C ASN A 104 5.56 -6.44 7.40
N LEU A 105 5.96 -6.05 6.19
CA LEU A 105 6.64 -6.92 5.23
C LEU A 105 8.16 -7.06 5.47
N GLY A 106 8.71 -6.29 6.41
CA GLY A 106 10.11 -6.30 6.79
C GLY A 106 10.77 -4.92 6.78
N THR A 107 12.07 -4.91 7.05
CA THR A 107 12.88 -3.69 7.06
C THR A 107 13.82 -3.66 5.86
N GLN A 108 14.30 -2.47 5.49
CA GLN A 108 15.33 -2.29 4.46
C GLN A 108 16.49 -1.52 5.06
N ARG A 109 17.71 -1.93 4.73
CA ARG A 109 18.92 -1.18 5.12
C ARG A 109 19.05 0.04 4.22
N LEU A 110 19.23 1.20 4.84
CA LEU A 110 19.64 2.41 4.15
C LEU A 110 21.15 2.39 3.95
N VAL A 111 21.60 2.91 2.82
CA VAL A 111 23.00 3.07 2.49
C VAL A 111 23.27 4.50 2.08
N LEU A 112 24.44 5.00 2.44
CA LEU A 112 24.92 6.27 1.93
C LEU A 112 25.50 6.04 0.53
N VAL A 113 25.14 6.90 -0.42
CA VAL A 113 25.71 6.91 -1.76
C VAL A 113 26.34 8.26 -1.99
N ALA A 114 27.62 8.26 -2.37
CA ALA A 114 28.42 9.45 -2.63
C ALA A 114 29.15 9.31 -3.97
N SER A 115 29.51 10.43 -4.58
CA SER A 115 30.35 10.42 -5.78
C SER A 115 31.70 9.79 -5.47
N PRO A 116 32.26 8.94 -6.35
CA PRO A 116 33.59 8.37 -6.16
C PRO A 116 34.70 9.44 -6.16
N GLN A 117 34.39 10.67 -6.58
CA GLN A 117 35.31 11.82 -6.58
C GLN A 117 35.41 12.51 -5.21
N ILE A 118 34.56 12.15 -4.25
CA ILE A 118 34.60 12.72 -2.90
C ILE A 118 35.67 11.98 -2.10
N GLU A 119 36.80 12.65 -1.86
CA GLU A 119 37.88 12.17 -1.02
C GLU A 119 37.83 12.82 0.37
N ASN A 120 38.26 12.08 1.40
CA ASN A 120 38.50 12.59 2.76
C ASN A 120 37.29 13.18 3.53
N ILE A 121 36.05 12.85 3.14
CA ILE A 121 34.85 13.21 3.92
C ILE A 121 34.34 12.00 4.70
N ASN A 122 34.30 12.12 6.02
CA ASN A 122 33.62 11.15 6.88
C ASN A 122 32.16 11.57 7.11
N PHE A 123 31.25 11.03 6.31
CA PHE A 123 29.82 11.30 6.41
C PHE A 123 29.12 10.74 7.66
N THR A 124 29.82 9.97 8.49
CA THR A 124 29.28 9.47 9.77
C THR A 124 29.66 10.37 10.94
N GLN A 125 30.40 11.46 10.71
CA GLN A 125 30.78 12.42 11.73
C GLN A 125 30.34 13.83 11.33
N PRO A 126 29.94 14.69 12.28
CA PRO A 126 29.71 16.10 12.00
C PRO A 126 31.00 16.71 11.44
N THR A 127 30.92 17.44 10.33
CA THR A 127 32.04 18.28 9.89
C THR A 127 32.31 19.33 10.96
N ALA A 128 33.55 19.41 11.46
CA ALA A 128 33.93 20.40 12.47
C ALA A 128 33.56 21.82 11.98
N PRO A 129 33.03 22.69 12.86
CA PRO A 129 32.80 24.08 12.51
C PRO A 129 34.15 24.75 12.20
N ASN A 130 34.21 25.47 11.07
CA ASN A 130 35.30 26.37 10.72
C ASN A 130 35.37 27.57 11.67
#